data_AF-A0A352EVG4-F1
#
_entry.id   AF-A0A352EVG4-F1
#
_cell.length_a   1.000
_cell.length_b   1.000
_cell.length_c   1.000
_cell.angle_alpha   90.00
_cell.angle_beta   90.00
_cell.angle_gamma   90.00
#
_symmetry.space_group_name_H-M   'P 1'
#
loop_
_entity.id
_entity.type
_entity.pdbx_description
1 polymer ?
#
loop_
_entity_poly.entity_id
_entity_poly.type
_entity_poly.pdbx_seq_one_letter_code
_entity_poly.pdbx_strand_id
1 'polypeptide(L)'
;MTNTQTETLKQPPPPLPPRPIKLPTTSETTLRNGLLVVVVQDQRLPLVSYRLAMRSGDAHDPAELPGLADMLTGLLTEGTQSRSSREIADEVARLG
;
A
#
# COMPACT_ATOMS: atom_id res chain seq x y z
N MET A 1 62.52 5.62 -28.56
CA MET A 1 61.30 6.40 -28.83
C MET A 1 60.18 5.41 -29.14
N THR A 2 59.80 4.61 -28.13
CA THR A 2 58.57 4.71 -27.31
C THR A 2 57.33 4.21 -28.08
N ASN A 3 57.08 2.92 -27.92
CA ASN A 3 55.94 2.18 -28.44
C ASN A 3 54.76 2.35 -27.46
N THR A 4 53.81 3.25 -27.75
CA THR A 4 52.63 3.45 -26.89
C THR A 4 51.49 2.57 -27.39
N GLN A 5 51.43 1.37 -26.85
CA GLN A 5 50.27 0.49 -26.92
C GLN A 5 49.10 1.20 -26.21
N THR A 6 48.12 1.64 -26.98
CA THR A 6 46.92 2.28 -26.43
C THR A 6 46.05 1.16 -25.85
N GLU A 7 46.07 1.02 -24.53
CA GLU A 7 45.13 0.17 -23.81
C GLU A 7 43.71 0.63 -24.13
N THR A 8 43.02 -0.14 -24.98
CA THR A 8 41.60 0.05 -25.27
C THR A 8 40.82 -0.20 -23.99
N LEU A 9 40.53 0.87 -23.24
CA LEU A 9 39.56 0.86 -22.15
C LEU A 9 38.27 0.26 -22.71
N LYS A 10 37.93 -0.97 -22.29
CA LYS A 10 36.71 -1.67 -22.68
C LYS A 10 35.53 -0.76 -22.35
N GLN A 11 34.92 -0.18 -23.38
CA GLN A 11 33.68 0.57 -23.20
C GLN A 11 32.65 -0.36 -22.54
N PRO A 12 31.93 0.11 -21.52
CA PRO A 12 30.84 -0.64 -20.94
C PRO A 12 29.86 -1.05 -22.05
N PRO A 13 29.31 -2.27 -22.00
CA PRO A 13 28.33 -2.69 -22.98
C PRO A 13 27.15 -1.69 -22.99
N PRO A 14 26.56 -1.42 -24.17
CA PRO A 14 25.47 -0.47 -24.30
C PRO A 14 24.32 -0.83 -23.34
N PRO A 15 23.59 0.16 -22.80
CA PRO A 15 22.47 -0.09 -21.90
C PRO A 15 21.48 -1.06 -22.53
N LEU A 16 21.04 -2.04 -21.75
CA LEU A 16 19.97 -2.94 -22.17
C LEU A 16 18.70 -2.13 -22.44
N PRO A 17 17.90 -2.53 -23.44
CA PRO A 17 16.61 -1.91 -23.68
C PRO A 17 15.73 -2.00 -22.41
N PRO A 18 14.88 -0.99 -22.15
CA PRO A 18 13.95 -1.03 -21.02
C PRO A 18 13.10 -2.29 -21.06
N ARG A 19 13.07 -3.04 -19.95
CA ARG A 19 12.14 -4.17 -19.83
C ARG A 19 10.73 -3.63 -19.58
N PRO A 20 9.72 -4.10 -20.31
CA PRO A 20 8.35 -3.68 -20.06
C PRO A 20 7.91 -4.15 -18.67
N ILE A 21 7.47 -3.22 -17.84
CA ILE A 21 6.84 -3.53 -16.56
C ILE A 21 5.39 -3.93 -16.87
N LYS A 22 5.04 -5.19 -16.61
CA LYS A 22 3.65 -5.63 -16.66
C LYS A 22 3.00 -5.28 -15.32
N LEU A 23 2.21 -4.22 -15.31
CA LEU A 23 1.33 -3.92 -14.18
C LEU A 23 0.21 -4.96 -14.12
N PRO A 24 -0.19 -5.39 -12.92
CA PRO A 24 -1.33 -6.29 -12.77
C PRO A 24 -2.62 -5.58 -13.19
N THR A 25 -3.54 -6.32 -13.79
CA THR A 25 -4.86 -5.80 -14.16
C THR A 25 -5.67 -5.48 -12.89
N THR A 26 -6.21 -4.26 -12.81
CA THR A 26 -7.07 -3.82 -11.72
C THR A 26 -8.54 -3.94 -12.13
N SER A 27 -9.39 -4.33 -11.18
CA SER A 27 -10.84 -4.32 -11.31
C SER A 27 -11.40 -3.28 -10.33
N GLU A 28 -12.24 -2.37 -10.83
CA GLU A 28 -12.75 -1.25 -10.05
C GLU A 28 -14.28 -1.28 -10.05
N THR A 29 -14.88 -1.01 -8.90
CA THR A 29 -16.32 -0.83 -8.77
C THR A 29 -16.63 0.23 -7.73
N THR A 30 -17.68 1.02 -7.98
CA THR A 30 -18.18 1.99 -7.01
C THR A 30 -19.49 1.46 -6.42
N LEU A 31 -19.53 1.30 -5.11
CA LEU A 31 -20.71 0.84 -4.39
C LEU A 31 -21.80 1.93 -4.41
N ARG A 32 -23.05 1.53 -4.10
CA ARG A 32 -24.21 2.44 -4.05
C ARG A 32 -24.04 3.61 -3.08
N ASN A 33 -23.23 3.44 -2.04
CA ASN A 33 -22.90 4.47 -1.05
C ASN A 33 -21.70 5.35 -1.45
N GLY A 34 -21.15 5.18 -2.66
CA GLY A 34 -20.02 5.95 -3.17
C GLY A 34 -18.63 5.41 -2.81
N LEU A 35 -18.52 4.29 -2.09
CA LEU A 35 -17.22 3.68 -1.78
C LEU A 35 -16.60 3.05 -3.04
N LEU A 36 -15.40 3.51 -3.40
CA LEU A 36 -14.60 2.91 -4.45
C LEU A 36 -13.89 1.66 -3.93
N VAL A 37 -14.08 0.54 -4.63
CA VAL A 37 -13.41 -0.73 -4.35
C VAL A 37 -12.51 -1.06 -5.54
N VAL A 38 -11.22 -1.21 -5.26
CA VAL A 38 -10.20 -1.59 -6.25
C VAL A 38 -9.63 -2.95 -5.86
N VAL A 39 -9.69 -3.91 -6.78
CA VAL A 39 -9.18 -5.27 -6.59
C VAL A 39 -8.06 -5.52 -7.57
N VAL A 40 -6.94 -6.00 -7.06
CA VAL A 40 -5.78 -6.44 -7.85
C VAL A 40 -5.60 -7.92 -7.62
N GLN A 41 -5.88 -8.74 -8.64
CA GLN A 41 -5.75 -10.18 -8.50
C GLN A 41 -4.30 -10.60 -8.74
N ASP A 42 -3.71 -11.26 -7.75
CA ASP A 42 -2.40 -11.90 -7.85
C ASP A 42 -2.53 -13.38 -7.53
N GLN A 43 -2.33 -14.24 -8.54
CA GLN A 43 -2.48 -15.69 -8.41
C GLN A 43 -1.18 -16.39 -7.95
N ARG A 44 -0.12 -15.64 -7.63
CA ARG A 44 1.16 -16.21 -7.20
C ARG A 44 1.12 -16.77 -5.78
N LEU A 45 0.28 -16.21 -4.91
CA LEU A 45 0.13 -16.62 -3.51
C LEU A 45 -1.36 -16.62 -3.14
N PRO A 46 -1.83 -17.59 -2.33
CA PRO A 46 -3.21 -17.65 -1.86
C PRO A 46 -3.44 -16.69 -0.67
N LEU A 47 -3.02 -15.43 -0.80
CA LEU A 47 -3.11 -14.42 0.24
C LEU A 47 -4.07 -13.32 -0.18
N VAL A 48 -4.85 -12.82 0.79
CA VAL A 48 -5.72 -11.65 0.62
C VAL A 48 -5.24 -10.56 1.57
N SER A 49 -4.92 -9.40 1.01
CA SER A 49 -4.65 -8.18 1.78
C SER A 49 -5.63 -7.11 1.32
N TYR A 50 -6.23 -6.42 2.29
CA TYR A 50 -7.14 -5.31 2.02
C TYR A 50 -6.75 -4.11 2.88
N ARG A 51 -7.07 -2.92 2.40
CA ARG A 51 -6.88 -1.66 3.10
C ARG A 51 -8.11 -0.80 2.87
N LEU A 52 -8.55 -0.12 3.92
CA LEU A 52 -9.56 0.92 3.83
C LEU A 52 -8.86 2.26 4.02
N ALA A 53 -9.07 3.17 3.07
CA ALA A 53 -8.54 4.53 3.14
C ALA A 53 -9.69 5.52 3.16
N MET A 54 -9.60 6.51 4.04
CA MET A 54 -10.52 7.63 4.10
C MET A 54 -9.79 8.87 3.62
N ARG A 55 -10.47 9.72 2.85
CA ARG A 55 -9.91 10.99 2.36
C ARG A 55 -10.03 12.08 3.44
N SER A 56 -9.47 11.80 4.61
CA SER A 56 -9.42 12.67 5.80
C SER A 56 -8.15 12.35 6.61
N GLY A 57 -7.92 13.07 7.69
CA GLY A 57 -6.77 12.93 8.59
C GLY A 57 -6.49 14.25 9.30
N ASP A 58 -5.34 14.37 9.95
CA ASP A 58 -4.98 15.54 10.78
C ASP A 58 -5.09 16.88 10.03
N ALA A 59 -4.93 16.89 8.70
CA ALA A 59 -5.12 18.07 7.87
C ALA A 59 -6.57 18.60 7.85
N HIS A 60 -7.53 17.81 8.32
CA HIS A 60 -8.94 18.17 8.47
C HIS A 60 -9.34 18.36 9.93
N ASP A 61 -8.39 18.30 10.86
CA ASP A 61 -8.67 18.58 12.27
C ASP A 61 -9.10 20.06 12.43
N PRO A 62 -10.13 20.34 13.26
CA PRO A 62 -10.47 21.70 13.64
C PRO A 62 -9.29 22.40 14.31
N ALA A 63 -9.17 23.71 14.13
CA ALA A 63 -8.09 24.50 14.73
C ALA A 63 -8.11 24.41 16.27
N GLU A 64 -9.28 24.20 16.85
CA GLU A 64 -9.50 24.06 18.30
C GLU A 64 -9.15 22.67 18.83
N LEU A 65 -9.04 21.64 17.97
CA LEU A 65 -8.88 20.23 18.33
C LEU A 65 -7.81 19.53 17.46
N PRO A 66 -6.53 19.93 17.56
CA PRO A 66 -5.46 19.24 16.84
C PRO A 66 -5.27 17.80 17.36
N GLY A 67 -5.06 16.85 16.47
CA GLY A 67 -4.88 15.43 16.79
C GLY A 67 -6.19 14.67 16.99
N LEU A 68 -7.33 15.26 16.60
CA LEU A 68 -8.63 14.62 16.70
C LEU A 68 -8.70 13.37 15.81
N ALA A 69 -8.25 13.48 14.56
CA ALA A 69 -8.21 12.35 13.64
C ALA A 69 -7.30 11.23 14.17
N ASP A 70 -6.10 11.55 14.64
CA ASP A 70 -5.17 10.58 15.23
C ASP A 70 -5.81 9.84 16.42
N MET A 71 -6.36 10.59 17.39
CA MET A 71 -7.04 9.99 18.54
C MET A 71 -8.23 9.12 18.11
N LEU A 72 -9.04 9.57 17.16
CA LEU A 72 -10.15 8.78 16.61
C LEU A 72 -9.64 7.47 15.99
N THR A 73 -8.55 7.50 15.22
CA THR A 73 -7.99 6.30 14.61
C THR A 73 -7.49 5.29 15.65
N GLY A 74 -6.91 5.77 16.76
CA GLY A 74 -6.52 4.93 17.90
C GLY A 74 -7.70 4.22 18.57
N LEU A 75 -8.92 4.76 18.46
CA LEU A 75 -10.13 4.17 19.05
C LEU A 75 -10.83 3.15 18.14
N LEU A 76 -10.45 3.04 16.86
CA LEU A 76 -11.15 2.15 15.91
C LEU A 76 -11.11 0.67 16.31
N THR A 77 -10.10 0.25 17.07
CA THR A 77 -9.94 -1.12 17.55
C THR A 77 -10.47 -1.34 18.97
N GLU A 78 -10.96 -0.30 19.64
CA GLU A 78 -11.40 -0.39 21.04
C GLU A 78 -12.81 -0.97 21.20
N GLY A 79 -13.53 -1.15 20.09
CA GLY A 79 -14.80 -1.84 20.07
C GLY A 79 -15.79 -1.26 19.05
N THR A 80 -16.91 -1.95 18.92
CA THR A 80 -18.05 -1.56 18.10
C THR A 80 -19.33 -1.81 18.91
N GLN A 81 -20.49 -1.43 18.36
CA GLN A 81 -21.78 -1.72 19.00
C GLN A 81 -22.02 -3.22 19.22
N SER A 82 -21.36 -4.09 18.45
CA SER A 82 -21.61 -5.54 18.46
C SER A 82 -20.40 -6.39 18.88
N ARG A 83 -19.22 -5.78 19.09
CA ARG A 83 -17.97 -6.48 19.41
C ARG A 83 -17.12 -5.63 20.34
N SER A 84 -16.61 -6.22 21.40
CA SER A 84 -15.58 -5.62 22.28
C SER A 84 -14.20 -5.64 21.62
N SER A 85 -13.27 -4.82 22.13
CA SER A 85 -11.86 -4.84 21.72
C SER A 85 -11.22 -6.23 21.84
N ARG A 86 -11.54 -6.96 22.91
CA ARG A 86 -11.07 -8.33 23.12
C ARG A 86 -11.57 -9.28 22.04
N GLU A 87 -12.85 -9.23 21.69
CA GLU A 87 -13.41 -10.09 20.64
C GLU A 87 -12.79 -9.78 19.28
N ILE A 88 -12.54 -8.50 18.98
CA ILE A 88 -11.84 -8.08 17.76
C ILE A 88 -10.42 -8.68 17.72
N ALA A 89 -9.66 -8.54 18.82
CA ALA A 89 -8.30 -9.07 18.91
C ALA A 89 -8.26 -10.60 18.79
N ASP A 90 -9.15 -11.30 19.49
CA ASP A 90 -9.27 -12.76 19.44
C ASP A 90 -9.66 -13.23 18.03
N GLU A 91 -10.51 -12.48 17.30
CA GLU A 91 -10.91 -12.80 15.92
C GLU A 91 -9.76 -12.62 14.92
N VAL A 92 -8.98 -11.54 15.04
CA VAL A 92 -7.80 -11.31 14.20
C VAL A 92 -6.73 -12.38 14.47
N ALA A 93 -6.46 -12.70 15.73
CA ALA A 93 -5.47 -13.72 16.09
C ALA A 93 -5.81 -15.12 15.56
N ARG A 94 -7.09 -15.43 15.36
CA ARG A 94 -7.53 -16.71 14.76
C ARG A 94 -7.17 -16.83 13.27
N LEU A 95 -6.87 -15.72 12.58
CA LEU A 95 -6.54 -15.72 11.15
C LEU A 95 -5.07 -16.11 10.88
N GLY A 96 -4.25 -16.26 11.94
CA GLY A 96 -2.83 -16.63 11.87
C GLY A 96 -1.90 -15.44 11.99
#